data_AF-A0A2P6S6Y3-F1
#
_entry.id   AF-A0A2P6S6Y3-F1
#
_cell.length_a   1.000
_cell.length_b   1.000
_cell.length_c   1.000
_cell.angle_alpha   90.00
_cell.angle_beta   90.00
_cell.angle_gamma   90.00
#
_symmetry.space_group_name_H-M   'P 1'
#
loop_
_entity.id
_entity.type
_entity.pdbx_description
1 polymer ?
#
loop_
_entity_poly.entity_id
_entity_poly.type
_entity_poly.pdbx_seq_one_letter_code
_entity_poly.pdbx_strand_id
1 'polypeptide(L)'
;MAFGGSVFLSVLLALAAAASVSVGNSHAYYIPFNRSSFPSGFLFGAGSAAYQSEGAAFLHGRGPSIWDTFVRKNPEKISDHSTGDVANDFYHHYKEDIKLMKKIGLDTFRMSISWTRLLPRKT
;
A
#
# COMPACT_ATOMS: atom_id res chain seq x y z
N MET A 1 -39.78 70.46 -8.25
CA MET A 1 -39.98 69.02 -8.02
C MET A 1 -38.63 68.32 -8.18
N ALA A 2 -37.89 68.10 -7.10
CA ALA A 2 -36.61 67.38 -7.13
C ALA A 2 -36.28 66.79 -5.74
N PHE A 3 -37.21 66.02 -5.17
CA PHE A 3 -37.00 65.32 -3.87
C PHE A 3 -36.83 63.79 -4.03
N GLY A 4 -36.72 63.28 -5.26
CA GLY A 4 -36.68 61.83 -5.52
C GLY A 4 -35.28 61.19 -5.55
N GLY A 5 -34.21 61.96 -5.73
CA GLY A 5 -32.86 61.41 -5.99
C GLY A 5 -32.10 60.94 -4.73
N SER A 6 -32.26 61.65 -3.61
CA SER A 6 -31.46 61.38 -2.40
C SER A 6 -31.93 60.15 -1.62
N VAL A 7 -33.24 59.88 -1.60
CA VAL A 7 -33.81 58.68 -0.96
C VAL A 7 -33.50 57.43 -1.79
N PHE A 8 -33.56 57.53 -3.12
CA PHE A 8 -33.18 56.42 -4.00
C PHE A 8 -31.70 56.07 -3.86
N LEU A 9 -30.81 57.08 -3.80
CA LEU A 9 -29.38 56.85 -3.67
C LEU A 9 -28.99 56.25 -2.32
N SER A 10 -29.66 56.67 -1.24
CA SER A 10 -29.43 56.13 0.11
C SER A 10 -29.96 54.70 0.27
N VAL A 11 -31.10 54.36 -0.35
CA VAL A 11 -31.63 52.99 -0.40
C VAL A 11 -30.72 52.09 -1.26
N LEU A 12 -30.21 52.57 -2.40
CA LEU A 12 -29.24 51.83 -3.22
C LEU A 12 -27.92 51.58 -2.49
N LEU A 13 -27.41 52.57 -1.74
CA LEU A 13 -26.19 52.42 -0.95
C LEU A 13 -26.37 51.42 0.20
N ALA A 14 -27.53 51.42 0.85
CA ALA A 14 -27.88 50.48 1.92
C ALA A 14 -28.02 49.04 1.39
N LEU A 15 -28.63 48.86 0.21
CA LEU A 15 -28.72 47.55 -0.46
C LEU A 15 -27.35 47.03 -0.91
N ALA A 16 -26.46 47.91 -1.37
CA ALA A 16 -25.09 47.54 -1.74
C ALA A 16 -24.25 47.10 -0.51
N ALA A 17 -24.45 47.72 0.66
CA ALA A 17 -23.77 47.32 1.88
C ALA A 17 -24.25 45.96 2.42
N ALA A 18 -25.55 45.65 2.28
CA ALA A 18 -26.15 44.39 2.71
C ALA A 18 -25.82 43.20 1.79
N ALA A 19 -25.34 43.45 0.57
CA ALA A 19 -24.95 42.42 -0.40
C ALA A 19 -23.53 41.87 -0.21
N SER A 20 -22.89 42.18 0.92
CA SER A 20 -21.58 41.62 1.30
C SER A 20 -21.75 40.17 1.75
N VAL A 21 -21.95 39.25 0.81
CA VAL A 21 -21.84 37.82 1.07
C VAL A 21 -20.39 37.56 1.42
N SER A 22 -20.10 37.36 2.71
CA SER A 22 -18.83 36.77 3.11
C SER A 22 -18.79 35.36 2.50
N VAL A 23 -18.05 35.22 1.40
CA VAL A 23 -17.58 33.90 0.96
C VAL A 23 -16.65 33.44 2.07
N GLY A 24 -17.22 32.76 3.06
CA GLY A 24 -16.47 32.06 4.08
C GLY A 24 -15.52 31.17 3.32
N ASN A 25 -14.22 31.45 3.44
CA ASN A 25 -13.18 30.68 2.77
C ASN A 25 -13.42 29.24 3.19
N SER A 26 -13.96 28.41 2.31
CA SER A 26 -14.14 26.99 2.54
C SER A 26 -12.75 26.39 2.50
N HIS A 27 -12.01 26.58 3.58
CA HIS A 27 -10.90 25.73 3.94
C HIS A 27 -11.53 24.36 4.17
N ALA A 28 -11.76 23.63 3.08
CA ALA A 28 -12.03 22.21 3.13
C ALA A 28 -10.91 21.65 4.00
N TYR A 29 -11.26 21.22 5.21
CA TYR A 29 -10.31 20.73 6.18
C TYR A 29 -9.69 19.49 5.56
N TYR A 30 -8.52 19.65 4.94
CA TYR A 30 -7.78 18.55 4.38
C TYR A 30 -7.31 17.73 5.56
N ILE A 31 -8.07 16.70 5.91
CA ILE A 31 -7.61 15.68 6.84
C ILE A 31 -6.68 14.79 6.00
N PRO A 32 -5.36 14.88 6.18
CA PRO A 32 -4.46 14.01 5.45
C PRO A 32 -4.81 12.56 5.78
N PHE A 33 -5.05 11.74 4.76
CA PHE A 33 -5.30 10.31 4.97
C PHE A 33 -4.02 9.67 5.50
N ASN A 34 -4.06 9.25 6.76
CA ASN A 34 -2.89 8.73 7.46
C ASN A 34 -3.30 7.68 8.51
N ARG A 35 -2.33 7.14 9.26
CA ARG A 35 -2.56 6.08 10.24
C ARG A 35 -3.54 6.46 11.36
N SER A 36 -3.69 7.74 11.68
CA SER A 36 -4.67 8.22 12.68
C SER A 36 -6.13 8.10 12.20
N SER A 37 -6.36 7.83 10.91
CA SER A 37 -7.69 7.54 10.36
C SER A 37 -8.19 6.13 10.70
N PHE A 38 -7.37 5.30 11.35
CA PHE A 38 -7.68 3.92 11.73
C PHE A 38 -7.75 3.79 13.26
N PRO A 39 -8.43 2.75 13.79
CA PRO A 39 -8.46 2.49 15.23
C PRO A 39 -7.05 2.39 15.83
N SER A 40 -6.92 2.82 17.08
CA SER A 40 -5.67 2.64 17.82
C SER A 40 -5.27 1.17 17.84
N GLY A 41 -4.00 0.88 17.56
CA GLY A 41 -3.48 -0.48 17.47
C GLY A 41 -3.74 -1.19 16.14
N PHE A 42 -4.32 -0.53 15.13
CA PHE A 42 -4.43 -1.12 13.79
C PHE A 42 -3.03 -1.42 13.21
N LEU A 43 -2.83 -2.65 12.77
CA LEU A 43 -1.56 -3.14 12.23
C LEU A 43 -1.56 -3.02 10.70
N PHE A 44 -0.58 -2.30 10.16
CA PHE A 44 -0.28 -2.29 8.74
C PHE A 44 0.93 -3.16 8.46
N GLY A 45 0.85 -3.96 7.41
CA GLY A 45 1.92 -4.90 7.10
C GLY A 45 2.03 -5.22 5.64
N ALA A 46 3.05 -6.02 5.33
CA ALA A 46 3.27 -6.61 4.03
C ALA A 46 3.13 -8.14 4.10
N GLY A 47 2.92 -8.77 2.95
CA GLY A 47 2.78 -10.22 2.84
C GLY A 47 3.65 -10.81 1.74
N SER A 48 4.18 -12.01 1.98
CA SER A 48 4.94 -12.81 1.02
C SER A 48 4.55 -14.29 1.08
N ALA A 49 5.03 -15.08 0.13
CA ALA A 49 4.93 -16.53 0.14
C ALA A 49 6.26 -17.15 -0.29
N ALA A 50 6.60 -18.28 0.33
CA ALA A 50 7.91 -18.92 0.26
C ALA A 50 8.43 -19.11 -1.16
N TYR A 51 7.64 -19.73 -2.05
CA TYR A 51 8.08 -19.98 -3.43
C TYR A 51 8.26 -18.69 -4.25
N GLN A 52 7.51 -17.65 -3.92
CA GLN A 52 7.55 -16.37 -4.63
C GLN A 52 8.72 -15.49 -4.17
N SER A 53 9.23 -15.66 -2.95
CA SER A 53 10.23 -14.75 -2.37
C SER A 53 11.56 -15.42 -1.99
N GLU A 54 11.56 -16.65 -1.45
CA GLU A 54 12.77 -17.23 -0.84
C GLU A 54 13.89 -17.47 -1.84
N GLY A 55 13.62 -18.12 -2.97
CA GLY A 55 14.67 -18.70 -3.79
C GLY A 55 15.38 -19.85 -3.09
N ALA A 56 16.68 -20.00 -3.37
CA ALA A 56 17.52 -21.07 -2.82
C ALA A 56 16.84 -22.45 -2.96
N ALA A 57 16.21 -22.70 -4.12
CA ALA A 57 15.28 -23.80 -4.31
C ALA A 57 15.92 -25.19 -4.13
N PHE A 58 17.22 -25.32 -4.39
CA PHE A 58 18.00 -26.56 -4.32
C PHE A 58 19.17 -26.48 -3.34
N LEU A 59 19.17 -25.49 -2.45
CA LEU A 59 20.23 -25.31 -1.46
C LEU A 59 19.83 -25.93 -0.11
N HIS A 60 20.85 -26.27 0.68
CA HIS A 60 20.71 -26.65 2.09
C HIS A 60 19.70 -27.76 2.38
N GLY A 61 19.55 -28.71 1.45
CA GLY A 61 18.72 -29.89 1.64
C GLY A 61 17.22 -29.68 1.43
N ARG A 62 16.77 -28.54 0.87
CA ARG A 62 15.37 -28.35 0.48
C ARG A 62 14.97 -29.38 -0.59
N GLY A 63 13.85 -30.07 -0.37
CA GLY A 63 13.24 -30.96 -1.37
C GLY A 63 12.44 -30.20 -2.44
N PRO A 64 12.21 -30.79 -3.62
CA PRO A 64 11.43 -30.16 -4.67
C PRO A 64 9.96 -30.06 -4.26
N SER A 65 9.37 -28.88 -4.46
CA SER A 65 7.92 -28.66 -4.32
C SER A 65 7.19 -28.94 -5.64
N ILE A 66 5.85 -28.93 -5.56
CA ILE A 66 5.00 -29.03 -6.75
C ILE A 66 5.26 -27.89 -7.73
N TRP A 67 5.58 -26.68 -7.23
CA TRP A 67 5.85 -25.52 -8.05
C TRP A 67 7.19 -25.64 -8.79
N ASP A 68 8.24 -26.11 -8.11
CA ASP A 68 9.54 -26.37 -8.74
C ASP A 68 9.40 -27.33 -9.93
N THR A 69 8.54 -28.34 -9.78
CA THR A 69 8.24 -29.34 -10.81
C THR A 69 7.38 -28.75 -11.92
N PHE A 70 6.33 -28.00 -11.57
CA PHE A 70 5.37 -27.46 -12.52
C PHE A 70 6.04 -26.50 -13.52
N VAL A 71 6.81 -25.52 -13.04
CA VAL A 71 7.45 -24.50 -13.89
C VAL A 71 8.48 -25.12 -14.85
N ARG A 72 9.18 -26.18 -14.41
CA ARG A 72 10.15 -26.91 -15.25
C ARG A 72 9.49 -27.78 -16.30
N LYS A 73 8.37 -28.41 -15.96
CA LYS A 73 7.65 -29.29 -16.88
C LYS A 73 6.76 -28.54 -17.87
N ASN A 74 6.36 -27.31 -17.54
CA ASN A 74 5.44 -26.49 -18.33
C ASN A 74 5.94 -25.04 -18.40
N PRO A 75 7.16 -24.78 -18.91
CA PRO A 75 7.71 -23.42 -18.95
C PRO A 75 6.80 -22.46 -19.72
N GLU A 76 6.08 -22.94 -20.74
CA GLU A 76 5.11 -22.19 -21.53
C GLU A 76 3.88 -21.71 -20.76
N LYS A 77 3.63 -22.24 -19.56
CA LYS A 77 2.56 -21.78 -18.66
C LYS A 77 3.00 -20.62 -17.77
N ILE A 78 4.27 -20.25 -17.81
CA ILE A 78 4.81 -19.07 -17.15
C ILE A 78 5.04 -18.01 -18.23
N SER A 79 4.51 -16.81 -18.03
CA SER A 79 4.44 -15.76 -19.05
C SER A 79 5.79 -15.40 -19.68
N ASP A 80 6.88 -15.53 -18.91
CA ASP A 80 8.25 -15.24 -19.31
C ASP A 80 9.16 -16.47 -19.21
N HIS A 81 8.58 -17.66 -19.04
CA HIS A 81 9.32 -18.92 -18.85
C HIS A 81 10.26 -18.94 -17.63
N SER A 82 10.06 -18.05 -16.66
CA SER A 82 10.90 -17.96 -15.45
C SER A 82 10.61 -19.06 -14.42
N THR A 83 11.48 -19.16 -13.41
CA THR A 83 11.35 -20.09 -12.28
C THR A 83 11.50 -19.37 -10.94
N GLY A 84 11.07 -20.03 -9.86
CA GLY A 84 11.29 -19.57 -8.48
C GLY A 84 12.63 -19.98 -7.89
N ASP A 85 13.62 -20.32 -8.73
CA ASP A 85 14.88 -20.90 -8.25
C ASP A 85 15.69 -19.92 -7.38
N VAL A 86 15.69 -18.65 -7.81
CA VAL A 86 16.30 -17.51 -7.10
C VAL A 86 15.22 -16.57 -6.56
N ALA A 87 14.15 -16.32 -7.32
CA ALA A 87 13.08 -15.39 -6.93
C ALA A 87 13.65 -14.01 -6.51
N ASN A 88 13.23 -13.48 -5.35
CA ASN A 88 13.77 -12.25 -4.77
C ASN A 88 15.01 -12.50 -3.88
N ASP A 89 15.45 -13.75 -3.78
CA ASP A 89 16.53 -14.23 -2.92
C ASP A 89 16.40 -13.84 -1.44
N PHE A 90 15.14 -13.79 -0.95
CA PHE A 90 14.83 -13.50 0.45
C PHE A 90 15.51 -14.51 1.40
N TYR A 91 15.82 -15.73 0.94
CA TYR A 91 16.55 -16.72 1.71
C TYR A 91 17.90 -16.20 2.23
N HIS A 92 18.63 -15.44 1.41
CA HIS A 92 19.91 -14.85 1.81
C HIS A 92 19.75 -13.41 2.35
N HIS A 93 18.77 -12.66 1.84
CA HIS A 93 18.62 -11.23 2.11
C HIS A 93 17.55 -10.85 3.14
N TYR A 94 16.94 -11.83 3.84
CA TYR A 94 15.84 -11.55 4.79
C TYR A 94 16.19 -10.49 5.84
N LYS A 95 17.46 -10.38 6.27
CA LYS A 95 17.87 -9.37 7.26
C LYS A 95 17.74 -7.96 6.71
N GLU A 96 18.13 -7.75 5.46
CA GLU A 96 18.05 -6.48 4.75
C GLU A 96 16.60 -6.12 4.46
N ASP A 97 15.81 -7.11 4.04
CA ASP A 97 14.38 -6.92 3.76
C ASP A 97 13.59 -6.55 5.02
N ILE A 98 13.87 -7.20 6.16
CA ILE A 98 13.25 -6.85 7.45
C ILE A 98 13.66 -5.44 7.92
N LYS A 99 14.92 -5.03 7.69
CA LYS A 99 15.34 -3.64 7.96
C LYS A 99 14.56 -2.65 7.11
N LEU A 100 14.31 -2.97 5.83
CA LEU A 100 13.52 -2.12 4.95
C LEU A 100 12.06 -2.01 5.41
N MET A 101 11.42 -3.13 5.78
CA MET A 101 10.07 -3.13 6.33
C MET A 101 9.98 -2.27 7.60
N LYS A 102 11.00 -2.34 8.46
CA LYS A 102 11.09 -1.49 9.65
C LYS A 102 11.24 -0.01 9.29
N LYS A 103 12.05 0.32 8.28
CA LYS A 103 12.24 1.69 7.79
C LYS A 103 10.96 2.29 7.21
N ILE A 104 10.15 1.47 6.52
CA ILE A 104 8.84 1.87 5.98
C ILE A 104 7.84 2.15 7.11
N GLY A 105 8.01 1.53 8.28
CA GLY A 105 7.09 1.67 9.41
C GLY A 105 5.94 0.66 9.38
N LEU A 106 6.19 -0.55 8.86
CA LEU A 106 5.25 -1.66 8.97
C LEU A 106 5.26 -2.24 10.39
N ASP A 107 4.09 -2.65 10.86
CA ASP A 107 3.89 -3.27 12.17
C ASP A 107 3.97 -4.80 12.10
N THR A 108 3.59 -5.37 10.96
CA THR A 108 3.55 -6.82 10.76
C THR A 108 4.08 -7.22 9.39
N PHE A 109 4.63 -8.43 9.34
CA PHE A 109 5.03 -9.08 8.10
C PHE A 109 4.51 -10.50 8.09
N ARG A 110 3.65 -10.81 7.12
CA ARG A 110 3.16 -12.16 6.88
C ARG A 110 4.10 -12.87 5.89
N MET A 111 4.50 -14.08 6.23
CA MET A 111 5.18 -14.99 5.32
C MET A 111 4.62 -16.40 5.46
N SER A 112 4.82 -17.23 4.43
CA SER A 112 4.59 -18.67 4.53
C SER A 112 5.92 -19.40 4.71
N ILE A 113 5.88 -20.60 5.28
CA ILE A 113 7.07 -21.46 5.40
C ILE A 113 7.07 -22.51 4.29
N SER A 114 8.21 -22.68 3.62
CA SER A 114 8.38 -23.72 2.59
C SER A 114 8.34 -25.12 3.21
N TRP A 115 7.25 -25.86 2.99
CA TRP A 115 7.09 -27.21 3.57
C TRP A 115 8.23 -28.14 3.20
N THR A 116 8.65 -28.15 1.93
CA THR A 116 9.73 -29.02 1.44
C THR A 116 11.12 -28.58 1.91
N ARG A 117 11.25 -27.39 2.50
CA ARG A 117 12.47 -26.97 3.18
C ARG A 117 12.54 -27.54 4.61
N LEU A 118 11.40 -27.61 5.31
CA LEU A 118 11.31 -28.22 6.64
C LEU A 118 11.28 -29.75 6.60
N LEU A 119 10.52 -30.31 5.66
CA LEU A 119 10.32 -31.75 5.47
C LEU A 119 10.64 -32.13 4.01
N PRO A 120 11.94 -32.31 3.67
CA PRO A 120 12.37 -32.52 2.28
C PRO A 120 11.91 -33.82 1.63
N ARG A 121 11.55 -34.83 2.45
CA ARG A 121 11.00 -36.11 2.01
C ARG A 121 9.66 -36.31 2.67
N LYS A 122 8.67 -36.78 1.91
CA LYS A 122 7.42 -37.29 2.49
C LYS A 122 7.79 -38.58 3.23
N THR A 123 7.57 -38.63 4.53
CA THR A 123 7.58 -39.87 5.32
C THR A 123 6.42 -40.76 4.93
#